data_AF-A0A0R1P3B3-F1
#
_entry.id   AF-A0A0R1P3B3-F1
#
_cell.length_a   1.000
_cell.length_b   1.000
_cell.length_c   1.000
_cell.angle_alpha   90.00
_cell.angle_beta   90.00
_cell.angle_gamma   90.00
#
_symmetry.space_group_name_H-M   'P 1'
#
loop_
_entity.id
_entity.type
_entity.pdbx_description
1 polymer ?
#
loop_
_entity_poly.entity_id
_entity_poly.type
_entity_poly.pdbx_seq_one_letter_code
_entity_poly.pdbx_strand_id
1 'polypeptide(L)'
;MNKRTKGILLAVTGASFWGTSGVAVQYLFGETTVSEVWLVGLRLLGAGMLLLILAKLTGRSSTKALFSNRHDVLQLVLFAFFGMGMSQLTYFAAVKYSNAPTATVIQYLAPVIIIGYTAAAQKMMPR
;
A
#
# COMPACT_ATOMS: atom_id res chain seq x y z
N MET A 1 -23.29 16.75 -6.43
CA MET A 1 -23.08 15.36 -5.97
C MET A 1 -22.87 15.36 -4.46
N ASN A 2 -23.65 14.56 -3.71
CA ASN A 2 -23.55 14.54 -2.25
C ASN A 2 -22.19 13.96 -1.80
N LYS A 3 -21.60 14.47 -0.71
CA LYS A 3 -20.26 14.07 -0.23
C LYS A 3 -20.20 12.56 0.03
N ARG A 4 -21.29 11.99 0.57
CA ARG A 4 -21.44 10.55 0.82
C ARG A 4 -21.35 9.73 -0.49
N THR A 5 -22.08 10.14 -1.52
CA THR A 5 -22.05 9.46 -2.83
C THR A 5 -20.67 9.53 -3.47
N LYS A 6 -19.99 10.68 -3.38
CA LYS A 6 -18.60 10.81 -3.85
C LYS A 6 -17.66 9.86 -3.11
N GLY A 7 -17.77 9.77 -1.78
CA GLY A 7 -16.96 8.86 -0.97
C GLY A 7 -17.20 7.40 -1.32
N ILE A 8 -18.46 6.99 -1.48
CA ILE A 8 -18.81 5.62 -1.88
C ILE A 8 -18.23 5.28 -3.25
N LEU A 9 -18.37 6.18 -4.24
CA LEU A 9 -17.82 5.96 -5.58
C LEU A 9 -16.30 5.78 -5.54
N LEU A 10 -15.59 6.62 -4.78
CA LEU A 10 -14.13 6.50 -4.62
C LEU A 10 -13.71 5.20 -3.94
N ALA A 11 -14.47 4.75 -2.93
CA ALA A 11 -14.21 3.51 -2.23
C ALA A 11 -14.42 2.29 -3.15
N VAL A 12 -15.52 2.27 -3.90
CA VAL A 12 -15.83 1.19 -4.84
C VAL A 12 -14.81 1.12 -5.96
N THR A 13 -14.44 2.26 -6.58
CA THR A 13 -13.44 2.25 -7.65
C THR A 13 -12.07 1.83 -7.14
N GLY A 14 -11.66 2.31 -5.96
CA GLY A 14 -10.42 1.90 -5.31
C GLY A 14 -10.39 0.39 -5.01
N ALA A 15 -11.45 -0.15 -4.41
CA ALA A 15 -11.57 -1.56 -4.08
C ALA A 15 -11.57 -2.45 -5.34
N SER A 16 -12.30 -2.06 -6.38
CA SER A 16 -12.33 -2.78 -7.66
C SER A 16 -10.95 -2.82 -8.32
N PHE A 17 -10.27 -1.68 -8.43
CA PHE A 17 -8.91 -1.64 -9.00
C PHE A 17 -7.90 -2.45 -8.19
N TRP A 18 -8.00 -2.40 -6.87
CA TRP A 18 -7.14 -3.18 -5.99
C TRP A 18 -7.38 -4.69 -6.18
N GLY A 19 -8.63 -5.14 -6.18
CA GLY A 19 -8.99 -6.55 -6.37
C GLY A 19 -8.61 -7.08 -7.75
N THR A 20 -8.94 -6.36 -8.83
CA THR A 20 -8.56 -6.74 -10.19
C THR A 20 -7.04 -6.81 -10.35
N SER A 21 -6.29 -5.89 -9.73
CA SER A 21 -4.83 -5.95 -9.73
C SER A 21 -4.30 -7.23 -9.08
N GLY A 22 -4.95 -7.77 -8.05
CA GLY A 22 -4.54 -9.02 -7.41
C GLY A 22 -4.66 -10.23 -8.34
N VAL A 23 -5.77 -10.34 -9.06
CA VAL A 23 -6.00 -11.41 -10.05
C VAL A 23 -5.01 -11.30 -11.22
N ALA A 24 -4.75 -10.08 -11.70
CA ALA A 24 -3.76 -9.86 -12.76
C ALA A 24 -2.34 -10.27 -12.34
N VAL A 25 -1.96 -9.99 -11.09
CA VAL A 25 -0.66 -10.41 -10.53
C VAL A 25 -0.56 -11.93 -10.43
N GLN A 26 -1.62 -12.59 -9.97
CA GLN A 26 -1.66 -14.06 -9.92
C GLN A 26 -1.50 -14.67 -11.31
N TYR A 27 -2.19 -14.13 -12.32
CA TYR A 27 -2.02 -14.56 -13.71
C TYR A 27 -0.60 -14.34 -14.21
N LEU A 28 -0.02 -13.16 -13.94
CA LEU A 28 1.33 -12.83 -14.39
C LEU A 28 2.39 -13.78 -13.79
N PHE A 29 2.26 -14.14 -12.51
CA PHE A 29 3.18 -15.09 -11.88
C PHE A 29 2.96 -16.55 -12.29
N GLY A 30 1.76 -16.90 -12.78
CA GLY A 30 1.45 -18.25 -13.27
C GLY A 30 1.94 -18.48 -14.70
N GLU A 31 1.80 -17.49 -15.58
CA GLU A 31 2.04 -17.62 -17.03
C GLU A 31 3.37 -17.01 -17.49
N THR A 32 4.05 -16.23 -16.65
CA THR A 32 5.31 -15.56 -17.02
C THR A 32 6.37 -15.70 -15.94
N THR A 33 7.64 -15.57 -16.33
CA THR A 33 8.80 -15.61 -15.41
C THR A 33 9.07 -14.27 -14.73
N VAL A 34 8.06 -13.40 -14.63
CA VAL A 34 8.21 -12.06 -14.03
C VAL A 34 8.50 -12.21 -12.52
N SER A 35 9.59 -11.60 -12.07
CA SER A 35 9.91 -11.54 -10.64
C SER A 35 8.95 -10.64 -9.88
N GLU A 36 8.51 -11.11 -8.73
CA GLU A 36 7.74 -10.36 -7.75
C GLU A 36 8.44 -9.07 -7.31
N VAL A 37 9.76 -9.10 -7.16
CA VAL A 37 10.57 -7.94 -6.76
C VAL A 37 10.55 -6.89 -7.85
N TRP A 38 10.70 -7.30 -9.11
CA TRP A 38 10.68 -6.40 -10.26
C TRP A 38 9.33 -5.71 -10.40
N LEU A 39 8.24 -6.47 -10.28
CA LEU A 39 6.88 -5.95 -10.43
C LEU A 39 6.52 -4.97 -9.30
N VAL A 40 6.89 -5.30 -8.06
CA VAL A 40 6.72 -4.40 -6.92
C VAL A 40 7.56 -3.14 -7.08
N GLY A 41 8.82 -3.26 -7.52
CA GLY A 41 9.68 -2.13 -7.81
C GLY A 41 9.08 -1.17 -8.84
N LEU A 42 8.60 -1.70 -9.96
CA LEU A 42 7.93 -0.92 -11.01
C LEU A 42 6.70 -0.19 -10.46
N ARG A 43 5.87 -0.88 -9.68
CA ARG A 43 4.65 -0.32 -9.07
C ARG A 43 4.96 0.82 -8.10
N LEU A 44 5.95 0.64 -7.22
CA LEU A 44 6.31 1.63 -6.20
C LEU A 44 6.99 2.85 -6.82
N LEU A 45 7.89 2.65 -7.80
CA LEU A 45 8.51 3.75 -8.54
C LEU A 45 7.48 4.51 -9.37
N GLY A 46 6.58 3.80 -10.06
CA GLY A 46 5.48 4.40 -10.81
C GLY A 46 4.56 5.24 -9.93
N ALA A 47 4.12 4.69 -8.79
CA ALA A 47 3.29 5.41 -7.83
C ALA A 47 4.03 6.63 -7.25
N GLY A 48 5.31 6.49 -6.89
CA GLY A 48 6.14 7.58 -6.39
C GLY A 48 6.27 8.73 -7.41
N MET A 49 6.56 8.41 -8.67
CA MET A 49 6.64 9.41 -9.74
C MET A 49 5.29 10.12 -9.96
N LEU A 50 4.19 9.37 -10.01
CA LEU A 50 2.84 9.95 -10.17
C LEU A 50 2.49 10.88 -9.02
N LEU A 51 2.79 10.50 -7.77
CA LEU A 51 2.56 11.35 -6.61
C LEU A 51 3.40 12.62 -6.64
N LEU A 52 4.66 12.56 -7.08
CA LEU A 52 5.53 13.74 -7.24
C LEU A 52 5.01 14.69 -8.32
N ILE A 53 4.55 14.16 -9.46
CA ILE A 53 3.93 14.95 -10.53
C ILE A 53 2.67 15.63 -10.00
N LEU A 54 1.78 14.88 -9.35
CA LEU A 54 0.55 15.44 -8.76
C LEU A 54 0.86 16.51 -7.71
N ALA A 55 1.85 16.29 -6.84
CA ALA A 55 2.25 17.29 -5.85
C ALA A 55 2.71 18.61 -6.50
N LYS A 56 3.47 18.52 -7.61
CA LYS A 56 3.90 19.68 -8.40
C LYS A 56 2.71 20.40 -9.03
N LEU A 57 1.78 19.66 -9.64
CA LEU A 57 0.59 20.23 -10.31
C LEU A 57 -0.40 20.87 -9.33
N THR A 58 -0.53 20.31 -8.11
CA THR A 58 -1.48 20.81 -7.10
C THR A 58 -0.91 22.00 -6.31
N GLY A 59 0.33 22.43 -6.56
CA GLY A 59 0.97 23.54 -5.85
C GLY A 59 1.19 23.30 -4.35
N ARG A 60 1.05 22.05 -3.87
CA ARG A 60 1.33 21.70 -2.47
C ARG A 60 2.84 21.71 -2.25
N SER A 61 3.36 22.89 -1.90
CA SER A 61 4.76 23.18 -1.54
C SER A 61 5.32 22.31 -0.39
N SER A 62 4.46 21.55 0.29
CA SER A 62 4.80 20.67 1.41
C SER A 62 5.83 19.58 1.09
N THR A 63 6.02 19.21 -0.19
CA THR A 63 7.11 18.29 -0.57
C THR A 63 8.48 18.84 -0.21
N LYS A 64 8.75 20.13 -0.42
CA LYS A 64 10.03 20.74 -0.02
C LYS A 64 10.19 20.84 1.51
N ALA A 65 9.09 21.10 2.22
CA ALA A 65 9.10 21.16 3.69
C ALA A 65 9.44 19.80 4.32
N LEU A 66 8.94 18.70 3.73
CA LEU A 66 9.25 17.34 4.18
C LEU A 66 10.75 17.02 4.10
N PHE A 67 11.43 17.51 3.06
CA PHE A 67 12.89 17.33 2.90
C PHE A 67 13.74 18.29 3.74
N SER A 68 13.13 19.27 4.42
CA SER A 68 13.84 20.23 5.26
C SER A 68 14.27 19.64 6.61
N ASN A 69 13.49 18.68 7.12
CA ASN A 69 13.75 18.06 8.41
C ASN A 69 14.33 16.65 8.26
N ARG A 70 15.54 16.44 8.79
CA ARG A 70 16.22 15.14 8.75
C ARG A 70 15.41 14.03 9.42
N HIS A 71 14.68 14.34 10.48
CA HIS A 71 13.84 13.37 11.18
C HIS A 71 12.68 12.89 10.30
N ASP A 72 12.01 13.80 9.60
CA ASP A 72 10.87 13.48 8.74
C ASP A 72 11.32 12.68 7.51
N VAL A 73 12.51 13.01 6.97
CA VAL A 73 13.14 12.23 5.90
C VAL A 73 13.49 10.82 6.39
N LEU A 74 14.04 10.68 7.60
CA LEU A 74 14.36 9.36 8.15
C LEU A 74 13.09 8.53 8.36
N GLN A 75 12.03 9.12 8.93
CA GLN A 75 10.74 8.44 9.07
C GLN A 75 10.16 8.05 7.72
N LEU A 76 10.25 8.91 6.71
CA LEU A 76 9.81 8.61 5.35
C LEU A 76 10.58 7.42 4.76
N VAL A 77 11.91 7.38 4.92
CA VAL A 77 12.73 6.27 4.41
C VAL A 77 12.39 4.97 5.13
N LEU A 78 12.26 4.99 6.46
CA LEU A 78 11.86 3.82 7.24
C LEU A 78 10.46 3.33 6.84
N PHE A 79 9.50 4.24 6.67
CA PHE A 79 8.16 3.90 6.22
C PHE A 79 8.15 3.37 4.78
N ALA A 80 8.94 3.95 3.88
CA ALA A 80 9.02 3.51 2.49
C ALA A 80 9.61 2.10 2.38
N PHE A 81 10.67 1.78 3.13
CA PHE A 81 11.29 0.46 3.11
C PHE A 81 10.51 -0.58 3.91
N PHE A 82 10.34 -0.36 5.21
CA PHE A 82 9.76 -1.33 6.13
C PHE A 82 8.23 -1.35 6.09
N GLY A 83 7.60 -0.18 5.94
CA GLY A 83 6.14 -0.07 5.87
C GLY A 83 5.61 -0.49 4.51
N MET A 84 6.04 0.18 3.44
CA MET A 84 5.48 0.00 2.09
C MET A 84 6.20 -1.09 1.29
N GLY A 85 7.53 -1.06 1.22
CA GLY A 85 8.31 -2.00 0.41
C GLY A 85 8.12 -3.44 0.87
N MET A 86 8.41 -3.71 2.14
CA MET A 86 8.29 -5.05 2.69
C MET A 86 6.85 -5.59 2.67
N SER A 87 5.85 -4.78 3.00
CA SER A 87 4.44 -5.23 2.97
C SER A 87 3.98 -5.58 1.55
N GLN A 88 4.40 -4.80 0.56
CA GLN A 88 4.05 -5.05 -0.84
C GLN A 88 4.75 -6.31 -1.36
N LEU A 89 6.03 -6.51 -1.01
CA LEU A 89 6.79 -7.70 -1.36
C LEU A 89 6.20 -8.96 -0.72
N THR A 90 5.88 -8.93 0.57
CA THR A 90 5.30 -10.10 1.25
C THR A 90 3.90 -10.42 0.73
N TYR A 91 3.10 -9.43 0.37
CA TYR A 91 1.83 -9.67 -0.31
C TYR A 91 2.04 -10.39 -1.64
N PHE A 92 2.93 -9.90 -2.51
CA PHE A 92 3.16 -10.49 -3.83
C PHE A 92 3.80 -11.88 -3.73
N ALA A 93 4.68 -12.09 -2.76
CA ALA A 93 5.20 -13.41 -2.43
C ALA A 93 4.08 -14.36 -1.96
N ALA A 94 3.17 -13.90 -1.10
CA ALA A 94 2.02 -14.70 -0.68
C ALA A 94 1.12 -15.08 -1.87
N VAL A 95 0.88 -14.16 -2.82
CA VAL A 95 0.14 -14.46 -4.05
C VAL A 95 0.87 -15.52 -4.88
N LYS A 96 2.19 -15.40 -5.04
CA LYS A 96 3.02 -16.34 -5.80
C LYS A 96 3.06 -17.74 -5.21
N TYR A 97 3.19 -17.88 -3.89
CA TYR A 97 3.26 -19.18 -3.21
C TYR A 97 1.88 -19.79 -2.88
N SER A 98 0.80 -19.01 -2.96
CA SER A 98 -0.56 -19.51 -2.72
C SER A 98 -1.50 -19.10 -3.86
N ASN A 99 -2.26 -18.02 -3.70
CA ASN A 99 -3.13 -17.40 -4.68
C ASN A 99 -3.57 -16.01 -4.17
N ALA A 100 -4.20 -15.19 -5.03
CA ALA A 100 -4.62 -13.84 -4.67
C ALA A 100 -5.71 -13.79 -3.58
N PRO A 101 -6.77 -14.62 -3.61
CA PRO A 101 -7.76 -14.66 -2.54
C PRO A 101 -7.19 -15.00 -1.16
N THR A 102 -6.36 -16.05 -1.06
CA THR A 102 -5.74 -16.48 0.19
C THR A 102 -4.84 -15.39 0.76
N ALA A 103 -3.99 -14.77 -0.06
CA ALA A 103 -3.15 -13.65 0.36
C ALA A 103 -3.99 -12.46 0.88
N THR A 104 -5.15 -12.20 0.26
CA THR A 104 -6.08 -11.15 0.69
C THR A 104 -6.72 -11.46 2.05
N VAL A 105 -7.15 -12.69 2.28
CA VAL A 105 -7.71 -13.11 3.59
C VAL A 105 -6.69 -12.93 4.70
N ILE A 106 -5.43 -13.31 4.46
CA ILE A 106 -4.33 -13.08 5.41
C ILE A 106 -4.16 -11.57 5.67
N GLN A 107 -4.28 -10.75 4.63
CA GLN A 107 -4.16 -9.29 4.75
C GLN A 107 -5.30 -8.66 5.57
N TYR A 108 -6.51 -9.23 5.53
CA TYR A 108 -7.63 -8.81 6.39
C TYR A 108 -7.44 -9.13 7.87
N LEU A 109 -6.40 -9.88 8.25
CA LEU A 109 -5.99 -10.01 9.65
C LEU A 109 -5.20 -8.79 10.14
N ALA A 110 -4.68 -7.94 9.23
CA ALA A 110 -3.86 -6.79 9.61
C ALA A 110 -4.57 -5.83 10.59
N PRO A 111 -5.86 -5.45 10.42
CA PRO A 111 -6.57 -4.64 11.41
C PRO A 111 -6.61 -5.28 12.80
N VAL A 112 -6.79 -6.60 12.88
CA VAL A 112 -6.81 -7.34 14.16
C VAL A 112 -5.43 -7.26 14.83
N ILE A 113 -4.36 -7.48 14.05
CA ILE A 113 -2.98 -7.37 14.54
C ILE A 113 -2.67 -5.94 14.99
N ILE A 114 -3.08 -4.93 14.22
CA ILE A 114 -2.89 -3.52 14.57
C ILE A 114 -3.61 -3.19 15.87
N ILE A 115 -4.88 -3.58 16.04
CA ILE A 115 -5.66 -3.35 17.26
C ILE A 115 -5.01 -4.05 18.45
N GLY A 116 -4.56 -5.29 18.28
CA GLY A 116 -3.85 -6.02 19.34
C GLY A 116 -2.55 -5.35 19.76
N TYR A 117 -1.75 -4.90 18.79
CA TYR A 117 -0.51 -4.17 19.05
C TYR A 117 -0.76 -2.83 19.73
N THR A 118 -1.71 -2.03 19.25
CA THR A 118 -2.02 -0.72 19.84
C THR A 118 -2.57 -0.86 21.25
N ALA A 119 -3.44 -1.85 21.51
CA ALA A 119 -3.93 -2.16 22.84
C ALA A 119 -2.79 -2.51 23.80
N ALA A 120 -1.86 -3.38 23.38
CA ALA A 120 -0.70 -3.75 24.18
C ALA A 120 0.25 -2.55 24.42
N ALA A 121 0.55 -1.78 23.38
CA ALA A 121 1.45 -0.62 23.45
C ALA A 121 0.88 0.51 24.33
N GLN A 122 -0.44 0.71 24.30
CA GLN A 122 -1.13 1.73 25.10
C GLN A 122 -1.55 1.22 26.49
N LYS A 123 -1.37 -0.06 26.81
CA LYS A 123 -1.89 -0.72 28.01
C LYS A 123 -3.40 -0.49 28.23
N MET A 124 -4.16 -0.38 27.15
CA MET A 124 -5.61 -0.17 27.15
C MET A 124 -6.28 -1.36 26.50
N MET A 125 -7.39 -1.86 27.05
CA MET A 125 -8.15 -2.92 26.40
C MET A 125 -8.67 -2.44 25.03
N PRO A 126 -8.63 -3.28 23.98
CA PRO A 126 -9.15 -2.91 22.67
C PRO A 126 -10.64 -2.61 22.78
N ARG A 127 -11.07 -1.47 22.21
CA ARG A 127 -12.49 -1.08 22.09
C ARG A 127 -13.04 -1.50 20.73
#